data_AF-A0A2V9BNF9-F1
#
_entry.id   AF-A0A2V9BNF9-F1
#
_cell.length_a   1.000
_cell.length_b   1.000
_cell.length_c   1.000
_cell.angle_alpha   90.00
_cell.angle_beta   90.00
_cell.angle_gamma   90.00
#
_symmetry.space_group_name_H-M   'P 1'
#
loop_
_entity.id
_entity.type
_entity.pdbx_description
1 polymer ?
#
loop_
_entity_poly.entity_id
_entity_poly.type
_entity_poly.pdbx_seq_one_letter_code
_entity_poly.pdbx_strand_id
1 'polypeptide(L)'
;MGMIFPLSAYLIYFINFTVLAADNSPRRLIMPITITLTPNNVDGSGSNLFYAIGTLTFSGNYSTGGDTLDFTTVVDKLPSTQIIQVFADSQNGNGGYYVPIAGSALNNWKLKAFSGGGTEIAAGAYPASVTSDIVQITITARKLL
;
A
#
# COMPACT_ATOMS: atom_id res chain seq x y z
N MET A 1 -66.29 -12.77 -42.75
CA MET A 1 -65.18 -12.15 -43.50
C MET A 1 -64.44 -11.27 -42.51
N GLY A 2 -63.15 -11.54 -42.30
CA GLY A 2 -62.43 -11.17 -41.07
C GLY A 2 -62.17 -9.67 -40.92
N MET A 3 -62.33 -9.18 -39.70
CA MET A 3 -61.72 -7.92 -39.25
C MET A 3 -60.76 -8.26 -38.11
N ILE A 4 -59.49 -8.33 -38.48
CA ILE A 4 -58.36 -8.43 -37.57
C ILE A 4 -58.12 -7.01 -37.04
N PHE A 5 -58.29 -6.79 -35.74
CA PHE A 5 -57.91 -5.56 -35.08
C PHE A 5 -56.39 -5.56 -34.87
N PRO A 6 -55.65 -4.49 -35.25
CA PRO A 6 -54.22 -4.43 -34.96
C PRO A 6 -54.01 -4.14 -33.47
N LEU A 7 -53.34 -5.06 -32.77
CA LEU A 7 -52.73 -4.79 -31.46
C LEU A 7 -51.61 -3.76 -31.66
N SER A 8 -51.91 -2.49 -31.37
CA SER A 8 -50.88 -1.46 -31.19
C SER A 8 -50.07 -1.79 -29.94
N ALA A 9 -48.90 -2.38 -30.14
CA ALA A 9 -47.94 -2.65 -29.07
C ALA A 9 -47.46 -1.32 -28.46
N TYR A 10 -47.88 -1.05 -27.24
CA TYR A 10 -47.29 0.00 -26.41
C TYR A 10 -45.84 -0.41 -26.09
N LEU A 11 -44.89 0.29 -26.68
CA LEU A 11 -43.46 0.15 -26.38
C LEU A 11 -43.20 0.74 -24.99
N ILE A 12 -43.21 -0.13 -23.98
CA ILE A 12 -42.73 0.23 -22.64
C ILE A 12 -41.20 0.33 -22.74
N TYR A 13 -40.68 1.55 -22.69
CA TYR A 13 -39.25 1.79 -22.50
C TYR A 13 -38.86 1.31 -21.09
N PHE A 14 -38.39 0.07 -20.98
CA PHE A 14 -37.59 -0.33 -19.84
C PHE A 14 -36.26 0.41 -19.93
N ILE A 15 -36.14 1.51 -19.20
CA ILE A 15 -34.85 2.11 -18.90
C ILE A 15 -34.13 1.08 -18.03
N ASN A 16 -33.21 0.33 -18.64
CA ASN A 16 -32.25 -0.47 -17.90
C ASN A 16 -31.34 0.50 -17.14
N PHE A 17 -31.64 0.75 -15.86
CA PHE A 17 -30.63 1.22 -14.93
C PHE A 17 -29.69 0.04 -14.68
N THR A 18 -28.69 -0.11 -15.55
CA THR A 18 -27.47 -0.80 -15.12
C THR A 18 -26.86 0.12 -14.09
N VAL A 19 -27.08 -0.20 -12.81
CA VAL A 19 -26.17 0.25 -11.76
C VAL A 19 -24.82 -0.34 -12.17
N LEU A 20 -23.97 0.46 -12.84
CA LEU A 20 -22.54 0.25 -12.70
C LEU A 20 -22.35 0.37 -11.20
N ALA A 21 -22.19 -0.75 -10.52
CA ALA A 21 -21.54 -0.74 -9.23
C ALA A 21 -20.15 -0.17 -9.52
N ALA A 22 -20.02 1.16 -9.42
CA ALA A 22 -18.80 1.73 -8.91
C ALA A 22 -18.66 1.04 -7.56
N ASP A 23 -17.84 0.00 -7.56
CA ASP A 23 -17.41 -0.67 -6.36
C ASP A 23 -16.79 0.42 -5.48
N ASN A 24 -17.62 0.96 -4.58
CA ASN A 24 -17.22 1.89 -3.53
C ASN A 24 -16.60 1.12 -2.36
N SER A 25 -16.26 -0.16 -2.53
CA SER A 25 -15.20 -0.72 -1.71
C SER A 25 -13.99 0.18 -1.92
N PRO A 26 -13.31 0.65 -0.85
CA PRO A 26 -12.03 1.29 -1.03
C PRO A 26 -11.24 0.37 -1.93
N ARG A 27 -10.86 0.82 -3.13
CA ARG A 27 -10.01 0.05 -4.02
C ARG A 27 -8.78 -0.24 -3.20
N ARG A 28 -8.75 -1.40 -2.57
CA ARG A 28 -7.59 -1.94 -1.91
C ARG A 28 -6.68 -2.17 -3.09
N LEU A 29 -5.90 -1.15 -3.41
CA LEU A 29 -4.69 -1.31 -4.21
C LEU A 29 -4.07 -2.55 -3.61
N ILE A 30 -4.03 -3.65 -4.37
CA ILE A 30 -3.41 -4.89 -3.94
C ILE A 30 -1.92 -4.57 -3.99
N MET A 31 -1.48 -3.76 -3.03
CA MET A 31 -0.09 -3.44 -2.84
C MET A 31 0.56 -4.71 -2.32
N PRO A 32 1.68 -5.12 -2.92
CA PRO A 32 2.39 -6.33 -2.51
C PRO A 32 2.91 -6.23 -1.07
N ILE A 33 3.06 -5.01 -0.55
CA ILE A 33 3.47 -4.71 0.82
C ILE A 33 2.24 -4.27 1.61
N THR A 34 2.06 -4.73 2.84
CA THR A 34 1.11 -4.14 3.80
C THR A 34 1.87 -3.55 4.98
N ILE A 35 1.47 -2.35 5.43
CA ILE A 35 2.10 -1.63 6.53
C ILE A 35 1.17 -1.62 7.74
N THR A 36 1.69 -1.97 8.92
CA THR A 36 0.98 -1.77 10.20
C THR A 36 1.84 -0.96 11.15
N LEU A 37 1.37 0.21 11.60
CA LEU A 37 2.09 1.09 12.52
C LEU A 37 1.56 1.01 13.94
N THR A 38 2.48 0.94 14.90
CA THR A 38 2.23 1.22 16.32
C THR A 38 2.86 2.57 16.65
N PRO A 39 2.06 3.62 16.93
CA PRO A 39 2.59 4.93 17.30
C PRO A 39 3.38 4.79 18.60
N ASN A 40 4.69 5.03 18.55
CA ASN A 40 5.54 4.92 19.71
C ASN A 40 6.42 6.17 19.79
N ASN A 41 6.01 7.07 20.68
CA ASN A 41 6.75 8.22 21.17
C ASN A 41 6.66 9.49 20.29
N VAL A 42 5.92 10.45 20.84
CA VAL A 42 6.01 11.85 20.44
C VAL A 42 7.19 12.42 21.22
N ASP A 43 8.28 12.77 20.53
CA ASP A 43 9.40 13.41 21.20
C ASP A 43 8.92 14.71 21.87
N GLY A 44 9.18 14.81 23.18
CA GLY A 44 8.92 15.99 23.99
C GLY A 44 10.03 17.05 23.88
N SER A 45 11.12 16.74 23.18
CA SER A 45 12.16 17.70 22.85
C SER A 45 11.65 18.74 21.84
N GLY A 46 12.20 19.95 21.90
CA GLY A 46 11.89 21.03 20.94
C GLY A 46 12.24 20.73 19.48
N SER A 47 12.72 19.51 19.17
CA SER A 47 13.07 19.06 17.82
C SER A 47 11.85 18.72 16.95
N ASN A 48 10.65 18.65 17.55
CA ASN A 48 9.39 18.40 16.83
C ASN A 48 9.45 17.16 15.93
N LEU A 49 9.98 16.06 16.47
CA LEU A 49 10.07 14.77 15.77
C LEU A 49 9.01 13.80 16.29
N PHE A 50 8.57 12.94 15.39
CA PHE A 50 7.67 11.84 15.67
C PHE A 50 8.30 10.55 15.19
N TYR A 51 8.35 9.56 16.09
CA TYR A 51 8.86 8.24 15.79
C TYR A 51 7.70 7.25 15.73
N ALA A 52 7.68 6.43 14.69
CA ALA A 52 6.74 5.32 14.58
C ALA A 52 7.49 4.05 14.23
N ILE A 53 7.06 2.95 14.83
CA ILE A 53 7.55 1.62 14.49
C ILE A 53 6.37 0.87 13.88
N GLY A 54 6.64 0.15 12.81
CA GLY A 54 5.67 -0.72 12.19
C GLY A 54 6.27 -2.01 11.71
N THR A 55 5.41 -2.83 11.15
CA THR A 55 5.79 -4.09 10.51
C THR A 55 5.28 -4.11 9.08
N LEU A 56 6.08 -4.70 8.20
CA LEU A 56 5.72 -4.98 6.82
C LEU A 56 5.46 -6.46 6.64
N THR A 57 4.42 -6.77 5.86
CA THR A 57 4.18 -8.12 5.36
C THR A 57 4.14 -8.10 3.83
N PHE A 58 4.72 -9.13 3.22
CA PHE A 58 4.89 -9.24 1.77
C PHE A 58 3.95 -10.30 1.20
N SER A 59 3.37 -10.00 0.05
CA SER A 59 2.52 -10.90 -0.70
C SER A 59 2.57 -10.58 -2.19
N GLY A 60 2.18 -11.52 -3.04
CA GLY A 60 2.16 -11.31 -4.48
C GLY A 60 3.55 -11.27 -5.10
N ASN A 61 3.80 -10.29 -5.96
CA ASN A 61 4.99 -10.20 -6.80
C ASN A 61 5.79 -8.94 -6.51
N TYR A 62 7.11 -9.05 -6.56
CA TYR A 62 8.05 -7.95 -6.53
C TYR A 62 8.20 -7.31 -7.91
N SER A 63 8.29 -5.98 -7.93
CA SER A 63 8.53 -5.17 -9.13
C SER A 63 10.01 -4.77 -9.24
N THR A 64 10.56 -4.77 -10.46
CA THR A 64 11.92 -4.26 -10.69
C THR A 64 12.05 -2.82 -10.20
N GLY A 65 13.09 -2.53 -9.42
CA GLY A 65 13.33 -1.20 -8.87
C GLY A 65 12.61 -0.92 -7.54
N GLY A 66 11.91 -1.92 -6.99
CA GLY A 66 11.25 -1.84 -5.70
C GLY A 66 9.74 -1.69 -5.80
N ASP A 67 9.08 -2.19 -4.76
CA ASP A 67 7.64 -2.08 -4.63
C ASP A 67 7.25 -0.75 -4.01
N THR A 68 6.02 -0.31 -4.32
CA THR A 68 5.49 0.93 -3.73
C THR A 68 5.26 0.73 -2.24
N LEU A 69 5.90 1.57 -1.45
CA LEU A 69 5.68 1.71 -0.01
C LEU A 69 4.74 2.90 0.21
N ASP A 70 3.45 2.64 0.33
CA ASP A 70 2.43 3.68 0.41
C ASP A 70 2.06 4.00 1.86
N PHE A 71 2.59 5.11 2.38
CA PHE A 71 2.30 5.59 3.73
C PHE A 71 0.92 6.27 3.86
N THR A 72 0.20 6.51 2.76
CA THR A 72 -1.17 7.04 2.86
C THR A 72 -2.11 6.04 3.53
N THR A 73 -1.78 4.74 3.50
CA THR A 73 -2.51 3.67 4.18
C THR A 73 -2.47 3.75 5.70
N VAL A 74 -1.51 4.50 6.25
CA VAL A 74 -1.28 4.68 7.69
C VAL A 74 -1.18 6.16 8.06
N VAL A 75 -1.71 7.03 7.21
CA VAL A 75 -1.62 8.50 7.38
C VAL A 75 -2.33 8.97 8.65
N ASP A 76 -3.38 8.26 9.09
CA ASP A 76 -4.10 8.54 10.33
C ASP A 76 -3.25 8.29 11.59
N LYS A 77 -2.12 7.59 11.45
CA LYS A 77 -1.15 7.33 12.51
C LYS A 77 0.06 8.26 12.47
N LEU A 78 0.17 9.12 11.44
CA LEU A 78 1.27 10.07 11.28
C LEU A 78 0.75 11.49 11.59
N PRO A 79 1.46 12.28 12.42
CA PRO A 79 1.04 13.65 12.72
C PRO A 79 1.29 14.63 11.57
N SER A 80 2.10 14.26 10.58
CA SER A 80 2.42 15.06 9.39
C SER A 80 2.76 14.15 8.21
N THR A 81 2.63 14.70 7.00
CA THR A 81 3.04 14.05 5.76
C THR A 81 4.55 14.19 5.47
N GLN A 82 5.27 14.96 6.29
CA GLN A 82 6.71 15.15 6.14
C GLN A 82 7.51 14.05 6.86
N ILE A 83 7.72 12.95 6.16
CA ILE A 83 8.65 11.89 6.57
C ILE A 83 10.08 12.33 6.25
N ILE A 84 10.95 12.27 7.25
CA ILE A 84 12.37 12.62 7.15
C ILE A 84 13.18 11.40 6.75
N GLN A 85 12.89 10.26 7.37
CA GLN A 85 13.69 9.06 7.20
C GLN A 85 12.87 7.81 7.53
N VAL A 86 13.19 6.73 6.81
CA VAL A 86 12.62 5.40 7.04
C VAL A 86 13.75 4.38 7.00
N PHE A 87 13.77 3.47 7.97
CA PHE A 87 14.58 2.27 7.98
C PHE A 87 13.69 1.03 7.89
N ALA A 88 14.21 -0.04 7.31
CA ALA A 88 13.51 -1.32 7.21
C ALA A 88 14.48 -2.46 7.50
N ASP A 89 14.25 -3.17 8.59
CA ASP A 89 15.16 -4.19 9.10
C ASP A 89 14.43 -5.51 9.31
N SER A 90 15.03 -6.60 8.80
CA SER A 90 14.60 -7.96 9.07
C SER A 90 14.71 -8.26 10.56
N GLN A 91 13.63 -8.74 11.16
CA GLN A 91 13.59 -9.17 12.56
C GLN A 91 13.65 -10.70 12.71
N ASN A 92 13.46 -11.44 11.62
CA ASN A 92 13.41 -12.90 11.64
C ASN A 92 14.71 -13.56 11.13
N GLY A 93 15.82 -12.82 11.08
CA GLY A 93 17.13 -13.34 10.70
C GLY A 93 17.28 -13.71 9.22
N ASN A 94 16.37 -13.23 8.35
CA ASN A 94 16.58 -13.31 6.90
C ASN A 94 17.89 -12.62 6.54
N GLY A 95 18.78 -13.33 5.82
CA GLY A 95 20.07 -12.79 5.41
C GLY A 95 19.98 -11.70 4.34
N GLY A 96 18.81 -11.52 3.72
CA GLY A 96 18.51 -10.37 2.86
C GLY A 96 18.30 -9.08 3.64
N TYR A 97 18.21 -7.96 2.92
CA TYR A 97 17.96 -6.65 3.51
C TYR A 97 17.04 -5.80 2.64
N TYR A 98 16.48 -4.76 3.24
CA TYR A 98 15.47 -3.91 2.62
C TYR A 98 15.91 -2.46 2.65
N VAL A 99 15.75 -1.76 1.54
CA VAL A 99 16.17 -0.37 1.40
C VAL A 99 14.97 0.48 1.01
N PRO A 100 14.42 1.27 1.97
CA PRO A 100 13.45 2.30 1.65
C PRO A 100 14.11 3.38 0.80
N ILE A 101 13.45 3.76 -0.29
CA ILE A 101 13.84 4.88 -1.15
C ILE A 101 12.79 5.97 -0.98
N ALA A 102 13.26 7.16 -0.64
CA ALA A 102 12.42 8.32 -0.41
C ALA A 102 11.60 8.65 -1.66
N GLY A 103 10.28 8.76 -1.47
CA GLY A 103 9.37 9.33 -2.46
C GLY A 103 9.24 10.84 -2.30
N SER A 104 8.73 11.51 -3.34
CA SER A 104 8.36 12.93 -3.26
C SER A 104 7.01 13.18 -2.55
N ALA A 105 6.24 12.11 -2.29
CA ALA A 105 4.95 12.11 -1.63
C ALA A 105 4.76 10.81 -0.83
N LEU A 106 3.81 10.78 0.11
CA LEU A 106 3.58 9.58 0.96
C LEU A 106 3.24 8.30 0.17
N ASN A 107 2.65 8.44 -1.02
CA ASN A 107 2.18 7.33 -1.85
C ASN A 107 3.19 6.83 -2.90
N ASN A 108 4.39 7.40 -2.95
CA ASN A 108 5.39 7.06 -3.96
C ASN A 108 6.78 6.74 -3.42
N TRP A 109 6.89 6.45 -2.11
CA TRP A 109 8.08 5.80 -1.59
C TRP A 109 8.23 4.40 -2.21
N LYS A 110 9.46 3.90 -2.24
CA LYS A 110 9.76 2.55 -2.70
C LYS A 110 10.43 1.74 -1.62
N LEU A 111 10.23 0.43 -1.63
CA LEU A 111 11.01 -0.52 -0.85
C LEU A 111 11.69 -1.49 -1.81
N LYS A 112 13.02 -1.45 -1.81
CA LYS A 112 13.83 -2.41 -2.55
C LYS A 112 14.20 -3.57 -1.65
N ALA A 113 14.09 -4.79 -2.16
CA ALA A 113 14.47 -5.99 -1.45
C ALA A 113 15.72 -6.62 -2.08
N PHE A 114 16.68 -6.98 -1.25
CA PHE A 114 17.95 -7.58 -1.65
C PHE A 114 18.10 -8.95 -1.01
N SER A 115 18.66 -9.88 -1.78
CA SER A 115 19.17 -11.15 -1.26
C SER A 115 20.39 -10.93 -0.36
N GLY A 116 20.75 -11.93 0.46
CA GLY A 116 21.93 -11.83 1.31
C GLY A 116 23.27 -11.72 0.58
N GLY A 117 23.29 -11.98 -0.74
CA GLY A 117 24.44 -11.71 -1.60
C GLY A 117 24.52 -10.26 -2.11
N GLY A 118 23.63 -9.37 -1.68
CA GLY A 118 23.60 -7.95 -2.09
C GLY A 118 22.97 -7.69 -3.45
N THR A 119 22.39 -8.70 -4.09
CA THR A 119 21.67 -8.56 -5.37
C THR A 119 20.19 -8.28 -5.12
N GLU A 120 19.65 -7.26 -5.78
CA GLU A 120 18.21 -6.97 -5.75
C GLU A 120 17.44 -8.19 -6.26
N ILE A 121 16.35 -8.55 -5.58
CA ILE A 121 15.57 -9.73 -6.00
C ILE A 121 14.97 -9.49 -7.39
N ALA A 122 14.88 -10.55 -8.19
CA ALA A 122 14.32 -10.47 -9.53
C ALA A 122 12.82 -10.15 -9.47
N ALA A 123 12.30 -9.47 -10.49
CA ALA A 123 10.87 -9.25 -10.60
C ALA A 123 10.13 -10.58 -10.79
N GLY A 124 8.98 -10.70 -10.14
CA GLY A 124 8.20 -11.94 -10.10
C GLY A 124 7.75 -12.29 -8.69
N ALA A 125 7.37 -13.54 -8.46
CA ALA A 125 6.91 -13.99 -7.15
C ALA A 125 7.99 -13.77 -6.08
N TYR A 126 7.58 -13.28 -4.91
CA TYR A 126 8.50 -13.13 -3.80
C TYR A 126 9.16 -14.47 -3.43
N PRO A 127 10.47 -14.49 -3.16
CA PRO A 127 11.11 -15.64 -2.54
C PRO A 127 10.46 -15.95 -1.19
N ALA A 128 10.41 -17.24 -0.82
CA ALA A 128 9.85 -17.67 0.46
C ALA A 128 10.49 -16.94 1.66
N SER A 129 11.80 -16.67 1.57
CA SER A 129 12.57 -15.94 2.58
C SER A 129 12.08 -14.51 2.82
N VAL A 130 11.39 -13.90 1.86
CA VAL A 130 10.81 -12.55 2.00
C VAL A 130 9.35 -12.66 2.50
N THR A 131 8.55 -13.58 1.95
CA THR A 131 7.14 -13.73 2.38
C THR A 131 6.98 -14.21 3.82
N SER A 132 7.95 -14.96 4.35
CA SER A 132 7.95 -15.42 5.74
C SER A 132 8.72 -14.50 6.68
N ASP A 133 9.27 -13.39 6.17
CA ASP A 133 10.03 -12.46 6.99
C ASP A 133 9.09 -11.55 7.79
N ILE A 134 9.60 -11.08 8.93
CA ILE A 134 8.98 -10.02 9.71
C ILE A 134 9.91 -8.81 9.58
N VAL A 135 9.51 -7.84 8.77
CA VAL A 135 10.31 -6.64 8.55
C VAL A 135 9.77 -5.53 9.40
N GLN A 136 10.59 -5.01 10.31
CA GLN A 136 10.26 -3.82 11.08
C GLN A 136 10.60 -2.59 10.25
N ILE A 137 9.68 -1.63 10.19
CA ILE A 137 9.98 -0.28 9.71
C ILE A 137 10.07 0.69 10.88
N THR A 138 11.01 1.62 10.79
CA THR A 138 11.12 2.74 11.72
C THR A 138 11.01 4.02 10.92
N ILE A 139 10.01 4.84 11.23
CA ILE A 139 9.70 6.09 10.55
C ILE A 139 10.07 7.24 11.48
N THR A 140 10.80 8.21 10.97
CA THR A 140 11.01 9.52 11.59
C THR A 140 10.30 10.57 10.75
N ALA A 141 9.33 11.26 11.34
CA ALA A 141 8.55 12.32 10.69
C ALA A 141 8.59 13.62 11.51
N ARG A 142 8.18 14.74 10.90
CA ARG A 142 7.92 15.96 11.65
C ARG A 142 6.62 15.85 12.43
N LYS A 143 6.59 16.44 13.62
CA LYS A 143 5.42 16.51 14.49
C LYS A 143 4.42 17.58 14.04
N LEU A 144 4.91 18.67 13.45
CA LEU A 144 4.13 19.81 12.94
C LEU A 144 4.77 20.30 11.62
N LEU A 145 3.96 20.87 10.73
CA LEU A 145 4.43 21.61 9.56
C LEU A 145 4.76 23.05 9.94
#